data_AF-A0A0D1YNB9-F1
#
_entry.id   AF-A0A0D1YNB9-F1
#
_cell.length_a   1.000
_cell.length_b   1.000
_cell.length_c   1.000
_cell.angle_alpha   90.00
_cell.angle_beta   90.00
_cell.angle_gamma   90.00
#
_symmetry.space_group_name_H-M   'P 1'
#
loop_
_entity.id
_entity.type
_entity.pdbx_description
1 polymer ?
#
loop_
_entity_poly.entity_id
_entity_poly.type
_entity_poly.pdbx_seq_one_letter_code
_entity_poly.pdbx_strand_id
1 'polypeptide(L)'
;MSVSSTESPPGADQSATQDKFAFLQDITGAQKHRKKTFYQHLLNVYTYLKEHGAPEEICDAGLFHSIYGTELYEFQDNRITRDVVRGFIGNYAEELVHVFCTTKDRFKVIVNNTMGLGARQARDLCCIEFANKWDQNGDGRYRKQLIMLAETIVRLESGSQ
;
A
#
# COMPACT_ATOMS: atom_id res chain seq x y z
N MET A 1 19.55 -57.87 -10.43
CA MET A 1 20.33 -57.03 -9.50
C MET A 1 20.31 -55.63 -10.04
N SER A 2 19.42 -54.78 -9.53
CA SER A 2 19.31 -53.39 -9.96
C SER A 2 18.88 -52.55 -8.76
N VAL A 3 19.82 -51.84 -8.16
CA VAL A 3 19.54 -50.73 -7.24
C VAL A 3 20.39 -49.56 -7.70
N SER A 4 19.74 -48.54 -8.25
CA SER A 4 20.33 -47.24 -8.52
C SER A 4 19.56 -46.25 -7.67
N SER A 5 20.06 -46.00 -6.47
CA SER A 5 19.55 -44.98 -5.56
C SER A 5 20.12 -43.63 -5.97
N THR A 6 19.30 -42.78 -6.57
CA THR A 6 19.55 -41.34 -6.62
C THR A 6 18.71 -40.70 -5.52
N GLU A 7 19.31 -40.46 -4.36
CA GLU A 7 18.78 -39.52 -3.38
C GLU A 7 19.03 -38.09 -3.89
N SER A 8 17.94 -37.35 -4.13
CA SER A 8 17.98 -35.90 -4.32
C SER A 8 17.95 -35.21 -2.95
N PRO A 9 18.62 -34.05 -2.77
CA PRO A 9 18.68 -33.38 -1.46
C PRO A 9 17.32 -32.75 -1.09
N PRO A 10 16.88 -32.83 0.18
CA PRO A 10 15.78 -32.04 0.68
C PRO A 10 16.33 -30.68 1.14
N GLY A 11 15.94 -29.59 0.48
CA GLY A 11 16.49 -28.28 0.82
C GLY A 11 15.90 -27.12 0.05
N ALA A 12 14.57 -27.08 -0.10
CA ALA A 12 13.86 -25.88 -0.53
C ALA A 12 12.44 -25.90 0.03
N ASP A 13 12.32 -25.80 1.35
CA ASP A 13 11.07 -25.39 1.97
C ASP A 13 11.39 -24.62 3.25
N GLN A 14 11.19 -23.29 3.21
CA GLN A 14 10.71 -22.44 4.30
C GLN A 14 10.35 -21.06 3.71
N SER A 15 9.31 -21.01 2.89
CA SER A 15 8.59 -19.76 2.63
C SER A 15 7.13 -20.00 2.94
N ALA A 16 6.83 -20.18 4.23
CA ALA A 16 5.48 -19.93 4.69
C ALA A 16 5.20 -18.45 4.41
N THR A 17 4.56 -18.16 3.28
CA THR A 17 4.11 -16.81 2.94
C THR A 17 3.25 -16.33 4.09
N GLN A 18 3.78 -15.42 4.89
CA GLN A 18 3.10 -14.92 6.06
C GLN A 18 1.85 -14.17 5.59
N ASP A 19 0.68 -14.50 6.14
CA ASP A 19 -0.58 -13.90 5.70
C ASP A 19 -0.65 -12.43 6.13
N LYS A 20 -0.45 -11.54 5.16
CA LYS A 20 -0.48 -10.07 5.33
C LYS A 20 -1.81 -9.56 5.88
N PHE A 21 -2.94 -10.20 5.53
CA PHE A 21 -4.26 -9.80 6.00
C PHE A 21 -4.47 -10.19 7.46
N ALA A 22 -4.10 -11.42 7.83
CA ALA A 22 -4.19 -11.87 9.21
C ALA A 22 -3.30 -11.03 10.13
N PHE A 23 -2.07 -10.73 9.71
CA PHE A 23 -1.17 -9.83 10.44
C PHE A 23 -1.79 -8.45 10.67
N LEU A 24 -2.31 -7.81 9.63
CA LEU A 24 -2.93 -6.49 9.77
C LEU A 24 -4.20 -6.51 10.59
N GLN A 25 -5.03 -7.55 10.45
CA GLN A 25 -6.25 -7.70 11.25
C GLN A 25 -5.93 -7.79 12.74
N ASP A 26 -4.88 -8.52 13.11
CA ASP A 26 -4.44 -8.65 14.50
C ASP A 26 -4.00 -7.31 15.10
N ILE A 27 -3.21 -6.52 14.35
CA ILE A 27 -2.61 -5.30 14.89
C ILE A 27 -3.47 -4.04 14.71
N THR A 28 -4.39 -4.03 13.73
CA THR A 28 -5.22 -2.85 13.41
C THR A 28 -6.73 -3.07 13.59
N GLY A 29 -7.17 -4.30 13.91
CA GLY A 29 -8.58 -4.67 13.95
C GLY A 29 -9.39 -3.99 15.06
N ALA A 30 -8.76 -3.68 16.20
CA ALA A 30 -9.42 -3.01 17.32
C ALA A 30 -9.36 -1.46 17.23
N GLN A 31 -8.43 -0.93 16.43
CA GLN A 31 -8.19 0.51 16.34
C GLN A 31 -9.31 1.18 15.53
N LYS A 32 -9.87 2.28 16.04
CA LYS A 32 -10.90 3.02 15.33
C LYS A 32 -10.29 3.93 14.25
N HIS A 33 -10.98 3.98 13.10
CA HIS A 33 -10.72 4.94 12.04
C HIS A 33 -12.05 5.50 11.53
N ARG A 34 -12.41 6.70 12.02
CA ARG A 34 -13.72 7.34 11.78
C ARG A 34 -14.88 6.43 12.20
N LYS A 35 -15.69 5.96 11.23
CA LYS A 35 -16.89 5.12 11.43
C LYS A 35 -16.63 3.62 11.28
N LYS A 36 -15.37 3.21 11.08
CA LYS A 36 -14.95 1.81 10.85
C LYS A 36 -13.67 1.49 11.62
N THR A 37 -13.22 0.25 11.59
CA THR A 37 -11.90 -0.12 12.13
C THR A 37 -10.80 0.35 11.18
N PHE A 38 -9.58 0.52 11.70
CA PHE A 38 -8.43 0.85 10.88
C PHE A 38 -8.17 -0.25 9.86
N TYR A 39 -8.25 -1.53 10.27
CA TYR A 39 -8.19 -2.66 9.34
C TYR A 39 -9.20 -2.54 8.19
N GLN A 40 -10.47 -2.24 8.49
CA GLN A 40 -11.49 -2.12 7.45
C GLN A 40 -11.19 -0.98 6.47
N HIS A 41 -10.61 0.11 6.95
CA HIS A 41 -10.15 1.19 6.07
C HIS A 41 -9.03 0.72 5.14
N LEU A 42 -8.01 0.06 5.68
CA LEU A 42 -6.89 -0.50 4.90
C LEU A 42 -7.39 -1.50 3.84
N LEU A 43 -8.27 -2.41 4.24
CA LEU A 43 -8.87 -3.39 3.35
C LEU A 43 -9.69 -2.72 2.24
N ASN A 44 -10.46 -1.67 2.54
CA ASN A 44 -11.22 -0.94 1.53
C ASN A 44 -10.31 -0.28 0.49
N VAL A 45 -9.15 0.27 0.90
CA VAL A 45 -8.17 0.85 -0.01
C VAL A 45 -7.56 -0.22 -0.91
N TYR A 46 -7.16 -1.36 -0.34
CA TYR A 46 -6.68 -2.53 -1.11
C TYR A 46 -7.73 -2.99 -2.13
N THR A 47 -8.97 -3.22 -1.69
CA THR A 47 -10.05 -3.70 -2.55
C THR A 47 -10.35 -2.72 -3.68
N TYR A 48 -10.39 -1.41 -3.39
CA TYR A 48 -10.59 -0.41 -4.43
C TYR A 48 -9.50 -0.50 -5.51
N LEU A 49 -8.22 -0.53 -5.12
CA LEU A 49 -7.11 -0.64 -6.07
C LEU A 49 -7.19 -1.93 -6.89
N LYS A 50 -7.52 -3.05 -6.24
CA LYS A 50 -7.67 -4.35 -6.88
C LYS A 50 -8.80 -4.38 -7.91
N GLU A 51 -9.96 -3.86 -7.56
CA GLU A 51 -11.13 -3.78 -8.44
C GLU A 51 -10.90 -2.87 -9.65
N HIS A 52 -10.01 -1.89 -9.53
CA HIS A 52 -9.66 -0.96 -10.61
C HIS A 52 -8.40 -1.39 -11.39
N GLY A 53 -7.95 -2.63 -11.23
CA GLY A 53 -6.89 -3.22 -12.05
C GLY A 53 -5.47 -2.77 -11.72
N ALA A 54 -5.24 -2.21 -10.52
CA ALA A 54 -3.89 -1.87 -10.09
C ALA A 54 -3.02 -3.14 -9.94
N PRO A 55 -1.69 -3.05 -10.18
CA PRO A 55 -0.77 -4.16 -9.91
C PRO A 55 -0.81 -4.59 -8.43
N GLU A 56 -0.54 -5.87 -8.15
CA GLU A 56 -0.62 -6.43 -6.79
C GLU A 56 0.25 -5.67 -5.78
N GLU A 57 1.48 -5.31 -6.17
CA GLU A 57 2.40 -4.51 -5.34
C GLU A 57 1.81 -3.12 -4.96
N ILE A 58 0.92 -2.55 -5.78
CA ILE A 58 0.24 -1.28 -5.48
C ILE A 58 -0.96 -1.51 -4.58
N CYS A 59 -1.70 -2.60 -4.80
CA CYS A 59 -2.76 -3.03 -3.89
C CYS A 59 -2.18 -3.24 -2.48
N ASP A 60 -1.04 -3.92 -2.39
CA ASP A 60 -0.31 -4.18 -1.15
C ASP A 60 0.23 -2.92 -0.49
N ALA A 61 0.78 -1.99 -1.28
CA ALA A 61 1.13 -0.67 -0.77
C ALA A 61 -0.11 0.05 -0.22
N GLY A 62 -1.27 -0.06 -0.89
CA GLY A 62 -2.56 0.45 -0.41
C GLY A 62 -3.02 -0.19 0.91
N LEU A 63 -2.82 -1.49 1.07
CA LEU A 63 -3.15 -2.24 2.28
C LEU A 63 -2.30 -1.78 3.48
N PHE A 64 -1.05 -1.35 3.25
CA PHE A 64 -0.13 -0.90 4.30
C PHE A 64 0.06 0.62 4.36
N HIS A 65 -0.66 1.41 3.56
CA HIS A 65 -0.30 2.80 3.23
C HIS A 65 -0.14 3.77 4.42
N SER A 66 -0.74 3.48 5.57
CA SER A 66 -0.67 4.31 6.79
C SER A 66 -0.06 3.57 7.99
N ILE A 67 0.65 2.46 7.75
CA ILE A 67 1.03 1.51 8.81
C ILE A 67 2.13 2.03 9.75
N TYR A 68 2.91 3.04 9.33
CA TYR A 68 3.92 3.69 10.17
C TYR A 68 3.38 4.91 10.93
N GLY A 69 2.07 5.16 10.85
CA GLY A 69 1.49 6.45 11.21
C GLY A 69 1.78 7.52 10.17
N THR A 70 0.99 8.58 10.18
CA THR A 70 1.10 9.72 9.25
C THR A 70 0.92 11.03 9.99
N GLU A 71 1.17 12.17 9.33
CA GLU A 71 0.92 13.49 9.91
C GLU A 71 -0.55 13.71 10.33
N LEU A 72 -1.49 12.97 9.75
CA LEU A 72 -2.93 13.10 9.99
C LEU A 72 -3.53 11.93 10.80
N TYR A 73 -2.74 10.90 11.10
CA TYR A 73 -3.22 9.69 11.77
C TYR A 73 -2.10 9.03 12.56
N GLU A 74 -2.24 9.05 13.89
CA GLU A 74 -1.28 8.42 14.79
C GLU A 74 -1.58 6.93 14.95
N PHE A 75 -0.60 6.10 14.61
CA PHE A 75 -0.63 4.66 14.83
C PHE A 75 0.80 4.16 15.03
N GLN A 76 0.98 3.29 16.02
CA GLN A 76 2.27 2.67 16.35
C GLN A 76 2.02 1.26 16.86
N ASP A 77 2.84 0.30 16.41
CA ASP A 77 2.92 -1.06 16.94
C ASP A 77 4.39 -1.48 16.89
N ASN A 78 4.90 -2.09 17.95
CA ASN A 78 6.31 -2.47 18.07
C ASN A 78 6.73 -3.59 17.11
N ARG A 79 5.77 -4.33 16.53
CA ARG A 79 6.03 -5.37 15.54
C ARG A 79 6.27 -4.81 14.15
N ILE A 80 5.96 -3.53 13.92
CA ILE A 80 6.10 -2.90 12.62
C ILE A 80 7.47 -2.26 12.48
N THR A 81 8.28 -2.84 11.58
CA THR A 81 9.52 -2.25 11.09
C THR A 81 9.50 -2.26 9.57
N ARG A 82 10.37 -1.45 8.93
CA ARG A 82 10.48 -1.44 7.47
C ARG A 82 10.80 -2.81 6.90
N ASP A 83 11.65 -3.58 7.57
CA ASP A 83 12.05 -4.91 7.10
C ASP A 83 10.92 -5.94 7.24
N VAL A 84 10.12 -5.86 8.32
CA VAL A 84 8.92 -6.69 8.47
C VAL A 84 7.93 -6.38 7.35
N VAL A 85 7.65 -5.11 7.08
CA VAL A 85 6.71 -4.73 6.01
C VAL A 85 7.24 -5.16 4.65
N ARG A 86 8.53 -4.96 4.34
CA ARG A 86 9.15 -5.50 3.10
C ARG A 86 8.98 -7.00 2.97
N GLY A 87 9.06 -7.75 4.06
CA GLY A 87 8.81 -9.19 4.08
C GLY A 87 7.41 -9.58 3.61
N PHE A 88 6.41 -8.71 3.82
CA PHE A 88 5.03 -8.93 3.38
C PHE A 88 4.75 -8.45 1.96
N ILE A 89 5.23 -7.26 1.59
CA ILE A 89 4.78 -6.56 0.37
C ILE A 89 5.88 -6.30 -0.66
N GLY A 90 7.12 -6.67 -0.35
CA GLY A 90 8.27 -6.41 -1.19
C GLY A 90 8.79 -4.97 -1.11
N ASN A 91 9.99 -4.76 -1.68
CA ASN A 91 10.74 -3.51 -1.51
C ASN A 91 10.04 -2.29 -2.15
N TYR A 92 9.48 -2.45 -3.34
CA TYR A 92 8.87 -1.32 -4.05
C TYR A 92 7.59 -0.83 -3.37
N ALA A 93 6.70 -1.76 -3.01
CA ALA A 93 5.46 -1.44 -2.30
C ALA A 93 5.76 -0.79 -0.93
N GLU A 94 6.73 -1.32 -0.20
CA GLU A 94 7.14 -0.74 1.09
C GLU A 94 7.74 0.66 0.93
N GLU A 95 8.50 0.92 -0.14
CA GLU A 95 9.00 2.27 -0.40
C GLU A 95 7.86 3.27 -0.67
N LEU A 96 6.82 2.86 -1.40
CA LEU A 96 5.61 3.68 -1.56
C LEU A 96 4.94 3.97 -0.21
N VAL A 97 4.81 2.96 0.66
CA VAL A 97 4.24 3.10 2.01
C VAL A 97 5.08 4.06 2.85
N HIS A 98 6.41 3.92 2.81
CA HIS A 98 7.32 4.77 3.55
C HIS A 98 7.17 6.23 3.13
N VAL A 99 7.27 6.51 1.82
CA VAL A 99 7.09 7.86 1.27
C VAL A 99 5.72 8.41 1.66
N PHE A 100 4.67 7.61 1.53
CA PHE A 100 3.32 8.03 1.91
C PHE A 100 3.22 8.42 3.39
N CYS A 101 3.81 7.64 4.29
CA CYS A 101 3.74 7.89 5.73
C CYS A 101 4.57 9.10 6.18
N THR A 102 5.76 9.31 5.59
CA THR A 102 6.71 10.35 6.03
C THR A 102 6.53 11.69 5.33
N THR A 103 5.74 11.76 4.26
CA THR A 103 5.53 13.01 3.51
C THR A 103 4.59 13.95 4.25
N LYS A 104 5.05 15.19 4.48
CA LYS A 104 4.23 16.29 4.99
C LYS A 104 3.46 16.99 3.88
N ASP A 105 2.31 17.59 4.20
CA ASP A 105 1.41 18.17 3.20
C ASP A 105 1.09 17.17 2.06
N ARG A 106 0.93 15.88 2.45
CA ARG A 106 1.06 14.73 1.54
C ARG A 106 0.30 14.86 0.24
N PHE A 107 -0.95 15.31 0.30
CA PHE A 107 -1.78 15.49 -0.88
C PHE A 107 -1.13 16.42 -1.91
N LYS A 108 -0.65 17.60 -1.48
CA LYS A 108 -0.06 18.60 -2.38
C LYS A 108 1.24 18.07 -2.97
N VAL A 109 2.04 17.38 -2.17
CA VAL A 109 3.32 16.81 -2.61
C VAL A 109 3.11 15.71 -3.65
N ILE A 110 2.20 14.77 -3.37
CA ILE A 110 1.89 13.64 -4.27
C ILE A 110 1.29 14.16 -5.58
N VAL A 111 0.23 14.97 -5.54
CA VAL A 111 -0.49 15.39 -6.76
C VAL A 111 0.36 16.26 -7.70
N ASN A 112 1.30 17.04 -7.13
CA ASN A 112 2.19 17.89 -7.91
C ASN A 112 3.56 17.25 -8.16
N ASN A 113 3.82 16.05 -7.63
CA ASN A 113 5.13 15.39 -7.64
C ASN A 113 6.30 16.33 -7.24
N THR A 114 6.15 17.10 -6.17
CA THR A 114 7.18 18.09 -5.78
C THR A 114 8.46 17.45 -5.26
N MET A 115 8.45 16.14 -4.99
CA MET A 115 9.62 15.34 -4.65
C MET A 115 10.49 14.97 -5.86
N GLY A 116 10.01 15.21 -7.09
CA GLY A 116 10.75 14.85 -8.30
C GLY A 116 10.87 13.33 -8.52
N LEU A 117 9.86 12.56 -8.11
CA LEU A 117 9.85 11.10 -8.26
C LEU A 117 9.69 10.71 -9.74
N GLY A 118 10.20 9.53 -10.09
CA GLY A 118 9.97 8.94 -11.42
C GLY A 118 8.48 8.73 -11.71
N ALA A 119 8.11 8.76 -12.99
CA ALA A 119 6.70 8.75 -13.41
C ALA A 119 5.88 7.59 -12.82
N ARG A 120 6.45 6.37 -12.79
CA ARG A 120 5.82 5.20 -12.18
C ARG A 120 5.52 5.43 -10.70
N GLN A 121 6.53 5.82 -9.91
CA GLN A 121 6.38 6.01 -8.47
C GLN A 121 5.41 7.14 -8.13
N ALA A 122 5.47 8.26 -8.88
CA ALA A 122 4.52 9.36 -8.71
C ALA A 122 3.07 8.93 -9.01
N ARG A 123 2.86 8.15 -10.08
CA ARG A 123 1.54 7.65 -10.48
C ARG A 123 0.99 6.69 -9.45
N ASP A 124 1.82 5.77 -8.97
CA ASP A 124 1.43 4.76 -8.00
C ASP A 124 1.06 5.39 -6.63
N LEU A 125 1.80 6.41 -6.17
CA LEU A 125 1.43 7.22 -5.00
C LEU A 125 0.10 7.96 -5.21
N CYS A 126 -0.15 8.49 -6.41
CA CYS A 126 -1.44 9.12 -6.73
C CYS A 126 -2.59 8.09 -6.65
N CYS A 127 -2.40 6.87 -7.15
CA CYS A 127 -3.41 5.81 -7.06
C CYS A 127 -3.73 5.46 -5.60
N ILE A 128 -2.71 5.30 -4.75
CA ILE A 128 -2.90 5.01 -3.32
C ILE A 128 -3.63 6.17 -2.61
N GLU A 129 -3.21 7.43 -2.83
CA GLU A 129 -3.86 8.60 -2.22
C GLU A 129 -5.29 8.80 -2.77
N PHE A 130 -5.56 8.45 -4.03
CA PHE A 130 -6.91 8.44 -4.60
C PHE A 130 -7.80 7.44 -3.85
N ALA A 131 -7.38 6.18 -3.75
CA ALA A 131 -8.14 5.12 -3.10
C ALA A 131 -8.39 5.43 -1.61
N ASN A 132 -7.37 5.94 -0.92
CA ASN A 132 -7.47 6.43 0.45
C ASN A 132 -8.54 7.52 0.60
N LYS A 133 -8.52 8.54 -0.26
CA LYS A 133 -9.53 9.61 -0.22
C LYS A 133 -10.91 9.11 -0.60
N TRP A 134 -11.01 8.22 -1.59
CA TRP A 134 -12.26 7.63 -2.03
C TRP A 134 -12.98 6.95 -0.86
N ASP A 135 -12.28 6.10 -0.11
CA ASP A 135 -12.85 5.44 1.07
C ASP A 135 -13.30 6.43 2.16
N GLN A 136 -12.55 7.53 2.33
CA GLN A 136 -12.84 8.56 3.32
C GLN A 136 -13.88 9.60 2.85
N ASN A 137 -14.32 9.56 1.59
CA ASN A 137 -15.14 10.59 0.95
C ASN A 137 -16.66 10.40 1.13
N GLY A 138 -17.11 9.77 2.21
CA GLY A 138 -18.54 9.46 2.44
C GLY A 138 -19.48 10.68 2.48
N ASP A 139 -18.95 11.90 2.68
CA ASP A 139 -19.69 13.16 2.65
C ASP A 139 -19.32 14.08 1.47
N GLY A 140 -18.47 13.60 0.55
CA GLY A 140 -18.03 14.37 -0.61
C GLY A 140 -16.97 15.44 -0.34
N ARG A 141 -16.36 15.50 0.85
CA ARG A 141 -15.34 16.51 1.21
C ARG A 141 -14.10 16.49 0.32
N TYR A 142 -13.76 15.35 -0.28
CA TYR A 142 -12.57 15.15 -1.12
C TYR A 142 -12.85 15.18 -2.62
N ARG A 143 -14.05 15.55 -3.09
CA ARG A 143 -14.40 15.57 -4.53
C ARG A 143 -13.38 16.29 -5.41
N LYS A 144 -12.95 17.50 -5.02
CA LYS A 144 -11.95 18.27 -5.78
C LYS A 144 -10.60 17.56 -5.82
N GLN A 145 -10.18 16.98 -4.69
CA GLN A 145 -8.90 16.28 -4.58
C GLN A 145 -8.89 15.00 -5.41
N LEU A 146 -10.01 14.28 -5.47
CA LEU A 146 -10.17 13.09 -6.33
C LEU A 146 -10.04 13.44 -7.81
N ILE A 147 -10.66 14.54 -8.27
CA ILE A 147 -10.52 15.01 -9.66
C ILE A 147 -9.05 15.30 -9.98
N MET A 148 -8.37 16.08 -9.13
CA MET A 148 -6.96 16.42 -9.34
C MET A 148 -6.04 15.18 -9.38
N LEU A 149 -6.30 14.18 -8.52
CA LEU A 149 -5.55 12.93 -8.52
C LEU A 149 -5.80 12.13 -9.80
N ALA A 150 -7.06 12.02 -10.24
CA ALA A 150 -7.40 11.33 -11.48
C ALA A 150 -6.73 11.97 -12.71
N GLU A 151 -6.80 13.30 -12.84
CA GLU A 151 -6.13 14.04 -13.91
C GLU A 151 -4.61 13.82 -13.88
N THR A 152 -4.03 13.79 -12.68
CA THR A 152 -2.59 13.55 -12.51
C THR A 152 -2.17 12.14 -12.91
N ILE A 153 -2.96 11.13 -12.53
CA ILE A 153 -2.73 9.72 -12.92
C ILE A 153 -2.71 9.60 -14.45
N VAL A 154 -3.75 10.11 -15.12
CA VAL A 154 -3.86 10.06 -16.59
C VAL A 154 -2.67 10.76 -17.26
N ARG A 155 -2.26 11.93 -16.75
CA ARG A 155 -1.09 12.66 -17.27
C ARG A 155 0.21 11.85 -17.14
N LEU A 156 0.44 11.19 -16.00
CA LEU A 156 1.66 10.41 -15.75
C LEU A 156 1.71 9.13 -16.59
N GLU A 157 0.55 8.54 -16.91
CA GLU A 157 0.44 7.41 -17.82
C GLU A 157 0.73 7.79 -19.27
N SER A 158 0.24 8.95 -19.69
CA SER A 158 0.41 9.46 -21.07
C SER A 158 1.84 9.95 -21.35
N GLY A 159 2.57 10.39 -20.33
CA GLY A 159 3.96 10.86 -20.43
C GLY A 159 5.03 9.78 -20.25
N SER A 160 4.63 8.52 -20.03
CA SER A 160 5.54 7.37 -19.87
C SER A 160 5.67 6.52 -21.15
N GLN A 161 5.13 7.00 -22.27
CA GLN A 161 5.30 6.44 -23.62
C GLN A 161 6.38 7.16 -24.42
#